data_AF-A0A945LLR2-F1
#
_entry.id   AF-A0A945LLR2-F1
#
_cell.length_a   1.000
_cell.length_b   1.000
_cell.length_c   1.000
_cell.angle_alpha   90.00
_cell.angle_beta   90.00
_cell.angle_gamma   90.00
#
_symmetry.space_group_name_H-M   'P 1'
#
loop_
_entity.id
_entity.type
_entity.pdbx_description
1 polymer ?
#
loop_
_entity_poly.entity_id
_entity_poly.type
_entity_poly.pdbx_seq_one_letter_code
_entity_poly.pdbx_strand_id
1 'polypeptide(L)' 'MQNNKVYTVKEATERIQSYCAIQDRCQWEVEKKMKEWGISDEIIENILTDLILDKFVNEERFSESFCRGKF' A
#
# COMPACT_ATOMS: atom_id res chain seq x y z
N MET A 1 -12.59 -3.90 -19.16
CA MET A 1 -13.59 -4.43 -18.21
C MET A 1 -13.05 -4.17 -16.81
N GLN A 2 -13.49 -3.12 -16.13
CA GLN A 2 -13.12 -2.88 -14.73
C GLN A 2 -13.98 -3.82 -13.88
N ASN A 3 -13.36 -4.92 -13.43
CA ASN A 3 -13.99 -5.82 -12.47
C ASN A 3 -14.08 -5.06 -11.14
N ASN A 4 -15.21 -4.40 -10.89
CA ASN A 4 -15.50 -3.73 -9.62
C ASN A 4 -15.72 -4.79 -8.53
N LYS A 5 -14.62 -5.41 -8.08
CA LYS A 5 -14.62 -6.16 -6.83
C LYS A 5 -14.65 -5.12 -5.72
N VAL A 6 -15.79 -5.00 -5.06
CA VAL A 6 -15.94 -4.20 -3.85
C VAL A 6 -15.18 -4.94 -2.75
N TYR A 7 -14.02 -4.41 -2.40
CA TYR A 7 -13.24 -4.93 -1.27
C TYR A 7 -13.74 -4.27 0.01
N THR A 8 -14.00 -5.07 1.04
CA THR A 8 -14.22 -4.51 2.37
C THR A 8 -12.90 -3.93 2.90
N VAL A 9 -12.98 -2.97 3.82
CA VAL A 9 -11.80 -2.32 4.43
C VAL A 9 -10.81 -3.36 4.95
N LYS A 10 -11.30 -4.39 5.64
CA LYS A 10 -10.48 -5.49 6.14
C LYS A 10 -9.79 -6.29 5.04
N GLU A 11 -10.52 -6.69 4.00
CA GLU A 11 -9.94 -7.42 2.86
C GLU A 11 -8.87 -6.60 2.14
N ALA A 12 -9.10 -5.29 1.99
CA ALA A 12 -8.14 -4.39 1.39
C ALA A 12 -6.86 -4.28 2.22
N THR A 13 -6.99 -4.12 3.55
CA THR A 13 -5.86 -4.06 4.47
C THR A 13 -5.01 -5.32 4.43
N GLU A 14 -5.61 -6.51 4.59
CA GLU A 14 -4.86 -7.78 4.56
C GLU A 14 -4.11 -7.98 3.23
N ARG A 15 -4.75 -7.56 2.13
CA ARG A 15 -4.17 -7.69 0.80
C ARG A 15 -3.03 -6.71 0.56
N ILE A 16 -3.14 -5.48 1.08
CA ILE A 16 -2.06 -4.50 1.02
C ILE A 16 -0.90 -4.89 1.95
N GLN A 17 -1.18 -5.40 3.15
CA GLN A 17 -0.16 -5.96 4.04
C GLN A 17 0.62 -7.07 3.34
N SER A 18 -0.08 -8.01 2.70
CA SER A 18 0.56 -9.06 1.90
C SER A 18 1.35 -8.48 0.73
N TYR A 19 0.84 -7.43 0.08
CA TYR A 19 1.51 -6.75 -1.03
C TYR A 19 2.81 -6.04 -0.60
N CYS A 20 2.82 -5.38 0.57
CA CYS A 20 3.99 -4.71 1.14
C CYS A 20 4.99 -5.70 1.75
N ALA A 21 4.53 -6.86 2.24
CA ALA A 21 5.41 -7.91 2.77
C ALA A 21 6.29 -8.56 1.67
N ILE A 22 5.81 -8.60 0.42
CA ILE A 22 6.53 -9.22 -0.71
C ILE A 22 7.65 -8.31 -1.24
N GLN A 23 7.43 -7.00 -1.27
CA GLN A 23 8.39 -6.02 -1.78
C GLN A 23 8.19 -4.70 -1.04
N ASP A 24 9.29 -4.01 -0.70
CA ASP A 24 9.21 -2.66 -0.15
C ASP A 24 8.45 -1.74 -1.11
N ARG A 25 7.32 -1.19 -0.63
CA ARG A 25 6.46 -0.27 -1.37
C ARG A 25 6.50 1.11 -0.74
N CYS A 26 6.40 2.11 -1.61
CA CYS A 26 6.18 3.50 -1.19
C CYS A 26 4.69 3.82 -1.04
N GLN A 27 4.41 4.84 -0.24
CA GLN A 27 3.07 5.32 0.09
C GLN A 27 2.19 5.52 -1.16
N TRP A 28 2.75 6.17 -2.18
CA TRP A 28 2.07 6.43 -3.45
C TRP A 28 1.57 5.17 -4.17
N GLU A 29 2.36 4.09 -4.18
CA GLU A 29 1.95 2.83 -4.85
C GLU A 29 0.75 2.19 -4.11
N VAL A 30 0.79 2.23 -2.79
CA VAL A 30 -0.25 1.70 -1.91
C VAL A 30 -1.56 2.49 -2.09
N GLU A 31 -1.50 3.82 -2.03
CA GLU A 31 -2.66 4.68 -2.26
C GLU A 31 -3.26 4.46 -3.65
N LYS A 32 -2.43 4.43 -4.69
CA LYS A 32 -2.89 4.19 -6.06
C LYS A 32 -3.63 2.85 -6.16
N LYS A 33 -3.12 1.80 -5.52
CA LYS A 33 -3.74 0.47 -5.51
C LYS A 33 -5.10 0.49 -4.83
N MET A 34 -5.22 1.18 -3.70
CA MET A 34 -6.50 1.30 -2.99
C MET A 34 -7.51 2.16 -3.77
N LYS A 35 -7.05 3.20 -4.47
CA LYS A 35 -7.88 3.99 -5.39
C LYS A 35 -8.39 3.15 -6.57
N GLU A 36 -7.55 2.27 -7.13
CA GLU A 36 -8.00 1.32 -8.16
C GLU A 36 -9.10 0.37 -7.67
N TRP A 37 -9.15 0.09 -6.36
CA TRP A 37 -10.19 -0.72 -5.73
C TRP A 37 -11.46 0.06 -5.38
N GLY A 38 -11.48 1.37 -5.57
CA GLY A 38 -12.62 2.22 -5.26
C GLY A 38 -12.80 2.51 -3.77
N ILE A 39 -11.72 2.46 -2.99
CA ILE A 39 -11.74 2.80 -1.55
C ILE A 39 -11.72 4.32 -1.41
N SER A 40 -12.53 4.86 -0.50
CA SER A 40 -12.57 6.28 -0.17
C SER A 40 -11.23 6.75 0.42
N ASP A 41 -10.77 7.94 0.05
CA ASP A 41 -9.51 8.53 0.53
C ASP A 41 -9.39 8.53 2.07
N GLU A 42 -10.47 8.81 2.80
CA GLU A 42 -10.49 8.78 4.28
C GLU A 42 -10.08 7.42 4.86
N ILE A 43 -10.52 6.33 4.21
CA ILE A 43 -10.19 4.97 4.63
C ILE A 43 -8.75 4.65 4.22
N ILE A 44 -8.33 5.10 3.04
CA ILE A 44 -6.97 4.92 2.55
C ILE A 44 -5.98 5.51 3.55
N GLU A 45 -6.16 6.78 3.95
CA GLU A 45 -5.28 7.46 4.91
C GLU A 45 -5.20 6.71 6.24
N ASN A 46 -6.34 6.17 6.71
CA ASN A 46 -6.38 5.43 7.96
C ASN A 46 -5.58 4.11 7.86
N ILE A 47 -5.80 3.33 6.79
CA ILE A 47 -5.05 2.08 6.56
C ILE A 47 -3.56 2.37 6.37
N LEU A 48 -3.23 3.44 5.65
CA LEU A 48 -1.85 3.85 5.37
C LEU A 48 -1.11 4.22 6.66
N THR A 49 -1.79 4.93 7.56
CA THR A 49 -1.25 5.26 8.88
C THR A 49 -0.94 4.00 9.68
N ASP A 50 -1.87 3.05 9.74
CA ASP A 50 -1.65 1.73 10.37
C ASP A 50 -0.45 1.01 9.75
N LEU A 51 -0.35 0.98 8.41
CA LEU A 51 0.76 0.31 7.71
C LEU A 51 2.13 0.95 7.97
N ILE A 52 2.17 2.28 8.13
CA ILE A 52 3.40 3.01 8.49
C ILE A 52 3.77 2.69 9.95
N LEU A 53 2.79 2.68 10.85
CA LEU A 53 3.00 2.36 12.27
C LEU A 53 3.49 0.92 12.48
N ASP A 54 2.90 -0.05 11.77
CA ASP A 54 3.34 -1.45 11.77
C ASP A 54 4.65 -1.68 10.99
N LYS A 55 5.25 -0.62 10.41
CA LYS A 55 6.47 -0.67 9.59
C LYS A 55 6.36 -1.56 8.33
N PHE A 56 5.16 -1.76 7.81
CA PHE A 56 4.96 -2.38 6.49
C PHE A 56 5.37 -1.43 5.36
N VAL A 57 5.12 -0.13 5.52
CA VAL A 57 5.56 0.91 4.58
C VAL A 57 6.68 1.70 5.24
N ASN A 58 7.88 1.62 4.67
CA ASN A 58 9.05 2.34 5.16
C ASN A 58 9.75 3.03 3.98
N GLU A 59 9.57 4.35 3.90
CA GLU A 59 10.13 5.18 2.82
C GLU A 59 11.67 5.28 2.86
N GLU A 60 12.29 5.18 4.03
CA GLU A 60 13.76 5.13 4.14
C GLU A 60 14.29 3.83 3.52
N ARG A 61 13.67 2.70 3.87
CA ARG A 61 14.05 1.39 3.33
C ARG A 61 13.79 1.29 1.83
N PHE A 62 12.69 1.89 1.35
CA PHE A 62 12.43 2.02 -0.08
C PHE A 62 13.50 2.86 -0.77
N SER A 63 13.86 4.01 -0.22
CA SER A 63 14.89 4.91 -0.78
C SER A 63 16.26 4.24 -0.86
N GLU A 64 16.65 3.48 0.18
CA GLU A 64 17.89 2.70 0.18
C GLU A 64 17.89 1.59 -0.88
N SER A 65 16.82 0.78 -0.95
CA SER A 65 16.69 -0.26 -1.97
C SER A 65 16.63 0.31 -3.38
N PHE A 66 15.94 1.43 -3.58
CA PHE A 66 15.83 2.09 -4.89
C PHE A 66 17.17 2.65 -5.35
N CYS A 67 17.92 3.32 -4.47
CA CYS A 67 19.27 3.79 -4.77
C CYS A 67 20.24 2.63 -5.03
N ARG A 68 20.12 1.53 -4.29
CA ARG A 68 21.02 0.37 -4.43
C ARG A 68 20.71 -0.52 -5.63
N GLY A 69 19.46 -0.57 -6.08
CA GLY A 69 19.02 -1.41 -7.20
C GLY A 69 19.11 -0.76 -8.58
N LYS A 70 19.40 0.54 -8.65
CA LYS A 70 19.34 1.33 -9.89
C LYS A 70 20.69 1.84 -10.40
N PHE A 71 21.78 1.58 -9.67
CA PHE A 71 23.15 1.90 -10.06
C PHE A 71 24.04 0.65 -10.04
#